data_AF-A0A535KPR1-F1
#
_entry.id   AF-A0A535KPR1-F1
#
_cell.length_a   1.000
_cell.length_b   1.000
_cell.length_c   1.000
_cell.angle_alpha   90.00
_cell.angle_beta   90.00
_cell.angle_gamma   90.00
#
_symmetry.space_group_name_H-M   'P 1'
#
loop_
_entity.id
_entity.type
_entity.pdbx_description
1 polymer ?
#
loop_
_entity_poly.entity_id
_entity_poly.type
_entity_poly.pdbx_seq_one_letter_code
_entity_poly.pdbx_strand_id
1 'polypeptide(L)'
;MSNVAKDSVGDLGRHVPALSSALRPRPEDELREWGGSPLVRGKRVLDLGCGDGRLALGFAPLAIRVQGIDPDPEAISAAKRNARKAGVPNVRFAAGAAQHLPHPDASFDVVILSWTL
;
A
#
# COMPACT_ATOMS: atom_id res chain seq x y z
N MET A 1 -0.12 34.44 22.86
CA MET A 1 0.93 33.59 23.46
C MET A 1 1.12 32.36 22.58
N SER A 2 2.38 32.10 22.25
CA SER A 2 2.99 31.01 21.47
C SER A 2 2.41 30.66 20.08
N ASN A 3 3.03 31.30 19.09
CA ASN A 3 3.26 30.80 17.73
C ASN A 3 4.15 29.55 17.82
N VAL A 4 3.66 28.37 17.44
CA VAL A 4 4.50 27.17 17.23
C VAL A 4 5.05 27.28 15.82
N ALA A 5 6.35 27.58 15.75
CA ALA A 5 7.12 27.63 14.53
C ALA A 5 6.90 26.34 13.72
N LYS A 6 6.46 26.49 12.47
CA LYS A 6 6.68 25.47 11.46
C LYS A 6 8.19 25.36 11.31
N ASP A 7 8.76 24.29 11.84
CA ASP A 7 10.16 23.97 11.63
C ASP A 7 10.44 24.05 10.13
N SER A 8 11.32 24.98 9.78
CA SER A 8 11.82 25.18 8.44
C SER A 8 12.63 23.95 8.06
N VAL A 9 11.98 23.00 7.41
CA VAL A 9 12.66 22.01 6.58
C VAL A 9 13.53 22.84 5.62
N GLY A 10 14.85 22.72 5.77
CA GLY A 10 15.79 23.43 4.92
C GLY A 10 15.52 23.17 3.44
N ASP A 11 16.04 24.04 2.57
CA ASP A 11 15.95 23.93 1.12
C ASP A 11 16.63 22.64 0.62
N LEU A 12 15.93 21.51 0.75
CA LEU A 12 16.29 20.19 0.22
C LEU A 12 16.07 20.12 -1.29
N GLY A 13 15.60 21.22 -1.91
CA GLY A 13 15.28 21.31 -3.32
C GLY A 13 13.79 21.16 -3.61
N ARG A 14 13.48 21.10 -4.91
CA ARG A 14 12.10 21.09 -5.42
C ARG A 14 11.42 19.78 -5.10
N HIS A 15 10.34 19.84 -4.32
CA HIS A 15 9.41 18.72 -4.17
C HIS A 15 8.73 18.45 -5.52
N VAL A 16 9.08 17.33 -6.14
CA VAL A 16 8.39 16.83 -7.33
C VAL A 16 7.31 15.87 -6.83
N PRO A 17 6.01 16.20 -6.93
CA PRO A 17 4.95 15.28 -6.53
C PRO A 17 5.10 13.97 -7.31
N ALA A 18 4.69 12.85 -6.70
CA ALA A 18 4.83 11.51 -7.25
C ALA A 18 4.06 11.33 -8.58
N LEU A 19 4.61 11.86 -9.68
CA LEU A 19 4.28 11.48 -11.06
C LEU A 19 4.45 9.97 -11.25
N SER A 20 5.31 9.35 -10.43
CA SER A 20 5.56 7.91 -10.43
C SER A 20 4.29 7.10 -10.18
N SER A 21 3.35 7.53 -9.31
CA SER A 21 2.15 6.74 -9.02
C SER A 21 1.30 6.46 -10.26
N ALA A 22 1.19 7.44 -11.17
CA ALA A 22 0.48 7.28 -12.44
C ALA A 22 1.27 6.46 -13.49
N LEU A 23 2.58 6.36 -13.32
CA LEU A 23 3.48 5.58 -14.18
C LEU A 23 3.71 4.15 -13.67
N ARG A 24 3.23 3.83 -12.47
CA ARG A 24 3.30 2.47 -11.94
C ARG A 24 2.52 1.54 -12.88
N PRO A 25 3.04 0.33 -13.17
CA PRO A 25 2.32 -0.63 -13.98
C PRO A 25 0.94 -0.93 -13.39
N ARG A 26 0.04 -1.55 -14.14
CA ARG A 26 -1.24 -1.97 -13.56
C ARG A 26 -1.02 -3.21 -12.69
N PRO A 27 -1.86 -3.45 -11.66
CA PRO A 27 -1.72 -4.64 -10.81
C PRO A 27 -1.63 -5.94 -11.61
N GLU A 28 -2.43 -6.09 -12.67
CA GLU A 28 -2.42 -7.26 -13.55
C GLU A 28 -1.10 -7.46 -14.32
N ASP A 29 -0.39 -6.38 -14.61
CA ASP A 29 0.89 -6.43 -15.32
C ASP A 29 2.00 -6.92 -14.36
N GLU A 30 2.04 -6.40 -13.13
CA GLU A 30 2.95 -6.84 -12.07
C GLU A 30 2.71 -8.32 -11.73
N LEU A 31 1.44 -8.70 -11.56
CA LEU A 31 1.08 -10.06 -11.24
C LEU A 31 1.55 -11.03 -12.33
N ARG A 32 1.44 -10.65 -13.60
CA ARG A 32 1.90 -11.47 -14.74
C ARG A 32 3.42 -11.68 -14.69
N GLU A 33 4.17 -10.63 -14.36
CA GLU A 33 5.63 -10.72 -14.23
C GLU A 33 6.05 -11.62 -13.05
N TRP A 34 5.25 -11.69 -11.98
CA TRP A 34 5.55 -12.50 -10.79
C TRP A 34 5.05 -13.95 -10.83
N GLY A 35 4.54 -14.43 -11.98
CA GLY A 35 4.03 -15.80 -12.12
C GLY A 35 2.50 -15.93 -12.11
N GLY A 36 1.79 -14.80 -12.19
CA GLY A 36 0.36 -14.72 -12.48
C GLY A 36 -0.56 -14.79 -11.25
N SER A 37 -1.87 -14.86 -11.54
CA SER A 37 -2.91 -14.88 -10.50
C SER A 37 -2.78 -15.97 -9.43
N PRO A 38 -2.21 -17.18 -9.66
CA PRO A 38 -1.99 -18.16 -8.60
C PRO A 38 -1.13 -17.66 -7.44
N LEU A 39 -0.34 -16.60 -7.64
CA LEU A 39 0.42 -15.98 -6.57
C LEU A 39 -0.50 -15.47 -5.44
N VAL A 40 -1.63 -14.86 -5.76
CA VAL A 40 -2.54 -14.23 -4.77
C VAL A 40 -3.90 -14.91 -4.66
N ARG A 41 -4.27 -15.72 -5.66
CA ARG A 41 -5.61 -16.33 -5.73
C ARG A 41 -5.85 -17.24 -4.53
N GLY A 42 -6.92 -16.98 -3.78
CA GLY A 42 -7.28 -17.78 -2.62
C GLY A 42 -6.31 -17.67 -1.44
N LYS A 43 -5.52 -16.59 -1.36
CA LYS A 43 -4.51 -16.40 -0.31
C LYS A 43 -4.80 -15.19 0.59
N ARG A 44 -4.19 -15.18 1.76
CA ARG A 44 -4.10 -14.03 2.67
C ARG A 44 -2.86 -13.23 2.28
N VAL A 45 -3.05 -12.04 1.74
CA VAL A 45 -1.98 -11.22 1.19
C VAL A 45 -1.67 -10.03 2.10
N LEU A 46 -0.40 -9.76 2.30
CA LEU A 46 0.11 -8.52 2.89
C LEU A 46 0.82 -7.70 1.82
N ASP A 47 0.44 -6.44 1.67
CA ASP A 47 1.07 -5.43 0.81
C ASP A 47 1.80 -4.43 1.70
N LEU A 48 3.12 -4.54 1.80
CA LEU A 48 3.97 -3.69 2.65
C LEU A 48 4.48 -2.49 1.85
N GLY A 49 4.27 -1.29 2.37
CA GLY A 49 4.47 -0.04 1.62
C GLY A 49 3.39 0.14 0.55
N CYS A 50 2.12 -0.12 0.92
CA CYS A 50 1.02 -0.20 -0.05
C CYS A 50 0.66 1.14 -0.72
N GLY A 51 1.16 2.26 -0.21
CA GLY A 51 0.85 3.60 -0.69
C GLY A 51 -0.66 3.86 -0.70
N ASP A 52 -1.17 4.29 -1.86
CA ASP A 52 -2.59 4.56 -2.12
C ASP A 52 -3.42 3.29 -2.43
N GLY A 53 -2.83 2.11 -2.22
CA GLY A 53 -3.48 0.81 -2.29
C GLY A 53 -3.57 0.21 -3.69
N ARG A 54 -2.85 0.73 -4.69
CA ARG A 54 -2.90 0.25 -6.10
C ARG A 54 -2.90 -1.28 -6.21
N LEU A 55 -1.89 -1.94 -5.65
CA LEU A 55 -1.72 -3.39 -5.73
C LEU A 55 -2.73 -4.12 -4.85
N ALA A 56 -2.85 -3.72 -3.58
CA ALA A 56 -3.83 -4.30 -2.66
C ALA A 56 -5.26 -4.31 -3.23
N LEU A 57 -5.68 -3.23 -3.88
CA LEU A 57 -6.99 -3.11 -4.52
C LEU A 57 -7.12 -4.00 -5.75
N GLY A 58 -6.07 -4.10 -6.58
CA GLY A 58 -6.06 -4.96 -7.76
C GLY A 58 -6.07 -6.46 -7.41
N PHE A 59 -5.47 -6.85 -6.28
CA PHE A 59 -5.34 -8.25 -5.88
C PHE A 59 -6.50 -8.75 -5.02
N ALA A 60 -7.18 -7.84 -4.32
CA ALA A 60 -8.29 -8.18 -3.44
C ALA A 60 -9.41 -9.00 -4.11
N PRO A 61 -9.83 -8.76 -5.37
CA PRO A 61 -10.81 -9.61 -6.04
C PRO A 61 -10.39 -11.08 -6.23
N LEU A 62 -9.08 -11.37 -6.18
CA LEU A 62 -8.54 -12.72 -6.35
C LEU A 62 -8.21 -13.38 -5.00
N ALA A 63 -7.87 -12.59 -3.99
CA ALA A 63 -7.41 -13.04 -2.68
C ALA A 63 -8.56 -13.38 -1.72
N ILE A 64 -8.28 -14.15 -0.67
CA ILE A 64 -9.20 -14.28 0.47
C ILE A 64 -9.36 -12.93 1.16
N ARG A 65 -8.23 -12.29 1.46
CA ARG A 65 -8.16 -10.95 2.04
C ARG A 65 -6.82 -10.30 1.73
N VAL A 66 -6.80 -8.98 1.71
CA VAL A 66 -5.58 -8.20 1.57
C VAL A 66 -5.47 -7.19 2.72
N GLN A 67 -4.30 -7.13 3.34
CA GLN A 67 -3.93 -6.09 4.29
C GLN A 67 -2.85 -5.22 3.64
N GLY A 68 -3.08 -3.92 3.55
CA GLY A 68 -2.08 -2.93 3.19
C GLY A 68 -1.53 -2.24 4.43
N ILE A 69 -0.21 -2.07 4.50
CA ILE A 69 0.48 -1.31 5.54
C ILE A 69 1.41 -0.30 4.87
N ASP A 70 1.38 0.93 5.35
CA ASP A 70 2.27 2.00 4.88
C ASP A 70 2.58 2.95 6.04
N PRO A 71 3.82 3.46 6.19
CA PRO A 71 4.15 4.40 7.25
C PRO A 71 3.47 5.77 7.06
N ASP A 72 3.07 6.14 5.84
CA ASP A 72 2.43 7.41 5.55
C ASP A 72 0.90 7.36 5.83
N PRO A 73 0.40 8.06 6.87
CA PRO A 73 -1.02 8.10 7.17
C PRO A 73 -1.86 8.78 6.07
N GLU A 74 -1.29 9.69 5.27
CA GLU A 74 -2.00 10.32 4.16
C GLU A 74 -2.23 9.33 3.01
N ALA A 75 -1.22 8.53 2.68
CA ALA A 75 -1.32 7.42 1.74
C ALA A 75 -2.39 6.40 2.18
N ILE A 76 -2.40 6.03 3.46
CA ILE A 76 -3.45 5.15 4.02
C ILE A 76 -4.84 5.77 3.94
N SER A 77 -4.97 7.07 4.17
CA SER A 77 -6.24 7.78 4.00
C SER A 77 -6.71 7.72 2.54
N ALA A 78 -5.78 7.87 1.58
CA ALA A 78 -6.06 7.71 0.15
C ALA A 78 -6.48 6.27 -0.20
N ALA A 79 -5.74 5.27 0.28
CA ALA A 79 -6.04 3.86 0.06
C ALA A 79 -7.44 3.49 0.57
N LYS A 80 -7.80 3.95 1.78
CA LYS A 80 -9.15 3.76 2.33
C LYS A 80 -10.24 4.43 1.49
N ARG A 81 -9.99 5.64 0.94
CA ARG A 81 -10.94 6.29 0.01
C ARG A 81 -11.08 5.48 -1.28
N ASN A 82 -9.96 5.03 -1.85
CA ASN A 82 -9.94 4.25 -3.08
C ASN A 82 -10.66 2.91 -2.92
N ALA A 83 -10.48 2.23 -1.78
CA ALA A 83 -11.21 0.99 -1.45
C ALA A 83 -12.73 1.20 -1.43
N ARG A 84 -13.19 2.28 -0.79
CA ARG A 84 -14.61 2.62 -0.76
C ARG A 84 -15.16 2.90 -2.16
N LYS A 85 -14.42 3.65 -2.97
CA LYS A 85 -14.80 3.94 -4.37
C LYS A 85 -14.84 2.69 -5.23
N ALA A 86 -13.90 1.76 -5.04
CA ALA A 86 -13.82 0.52 -5.80
C ALA A 86 -14.82 -0.55 -5.31
N GLY A 87 -15.48 -0.35 -4.15
CA GLY A 87 -16.45 -1.30 -3.62
C GLY A 87 -15.83 -2.64 -3.20
N VAL A 88 -14.54 -2.67 -2.86
CA VAL A 88 -13.81 -3.90 -2.55
C VAL A 88 -13.86 -4.17 -1.04
N PRO A 89 -14.60 -5.18 -0.55
CA PRO A 89 -14.90 -5.32 0.87
C PRO A 89 -13.82 -6.07 1.66
N ASN A 90 -12.95 -6.84 0.99
CA ASN A 90 -11.97 -7.74 1.59
C ASN A 90 -10.54 -7.16 1.64
N VAL A 91 -10.42 -5.84 1.53
CA VAL A 91 -9.15 -5.12 1.75
C VAL A 91 -9.21 -4.23 2.98
N ARG A 92 -8.13 -4.19 3.76
CA ARG A 92 -7.97 -3.31 4.92
C ARG A 92 -6.62 -2.60 4.85
N PHE A 93 -6.57 -1.40 5.43
CA PHE A 93 -5.40 -0.52 5.39
C PHE A 93 -5.11 0.03 6.78
N ALA A 94 -3.85 -0.02 7.19
CA ALA A 94 -3.38 0.50 8.48
C ALA A 94 -2.07 1.26 8.31
N ALA A 95 -1.90 2.35 9.05
CA ALA A 95 -0.61 3.02 9.14
C ALA A 95 0.32 2.17 10.02
N GLY A 96 1.55 1.95 9.57
CA GLY A 96 2.50 1.12 10.29
C GLY A 96 3.82 0.98 9.54
N ALA A 97 4.87 0.65 10.28
CA ALA A 97 6.21 0.47 9.73
C ALA A 97 6.51 -1.02 9.53
N ALA A 98 7.16 -1.39 8.43
CA ALA A 98 7.48 -2.79 8.12
C ALA A 98 8.37 -3.46 9.18
N GLN A 99 9.13 -2.68 9.94
CA GLN A 99 10.00 -3.13 11.03
C GLN A 99 9.22 -3.61 12.26
N HIS A 100 7.94 -3.29 12.37
CA HIS A 100 7.11 -3.67 13.51
C HIS A 100 5.69 -4.02 13.08
N LEU A 101 5.47 -5.29 12.74
CA LEU A 101 4.18 -5.82 12.33
C LEU A 101 3.48 -6.50 13.51
N PRO A 102 2.31 -6.03 13.97
CA PRO A 102 1.58 -6.62 15.09
C PRO A 102 0.74 -7.83 14.62
N HIS A 103 1.36 -8.75 13.90
CA HIS A 103 0.73 -9.95 13.36
C HIS A 103 1.45 -11.20 13.85
N PRO A 104 0.72 -12.25 14.26
CA PRO A 104 1.33 -13.54 14.55
C PRO A 104 2.06 -14.13 13.34
N ASP A 105 3.00 -15.02 13.59
CA ASP A 105 3.67 -15.80 12.54
C ASP A 105 2.65 -16.55 11.66
N ALA A 106 3.00 -16.74 10.38
CA ALA A 106 2.15 -17.41 9.38
C ALA A 106 0.73 -16.82 9.20
N SER A 107 0.53 -15.53 9.54
CA SER A 107 -0.74 -14.81 9.34
C SER A 107 -1.09 -14.53 7.87
N PHE A 108 -0.09 -14.59 6.99
CA PHE A 108 -0.18 -14.32 5.56
C PHE A 108 0.50 -15.44 4.78
N ASP A 109 -0.05 -15.74 3.61
CA ASP A 109 0.51 -16.75 2.70
C ASP A 109 1.46 -16.10 1.69
N VAL A 110 1.28 -14.79 1.44
CA VAL A 110 2.14 -13.98 0.55
C VAL A 110 2.32 -12.60 1.14
N VAL A 111 3.57 -12.12 1.09
CA VAL A 111 3.95 -10.74 1.39
C VAL A 111 4.51 -10.11 0.11
N ILE A 112 4.01 -8.95 -0.25
CA ILE A 112 4.40 -8.20 -1.45
C ILE A 112 5.11 -6.93 -1.00
N LEU A 113 6.26 -6.67 -1.62
CA LEU A 113 7.00 -5.42 -1.55
C LEU A 113 7.30 -5.02 -2.98
N SER A 114 6.67 -3.94 -3.45
CA SER A 114 6.78 -3.52 -4.84
C SER A 114 6.73 -2.00 -4.90
N TRP A 115 7.84 -1.41 -5.36
CA TRP A 115 8.05 0.04 -5.41
C TRP A 115 8.00 0.75 -4.04
N THR A 116 8.43 0.05 -2.99
CA THR A 116 8.65 0.60 -1.65
C THR A 116 10.10 1.08 -1.52
N LEU A 117 10.33 2.26 -0.94
CA LEU A 117 11.64 2.89 -0.77
C LEU A 117 11.96 3.01 0.73
#